data_AF-A0A8W8MJL4-F1
#
_entry.id   AF-A0A8W8MJL4-F1
#
_cell.length_a   1.000
_cell.length_b   1.000
_cell.length_c   1.000
_cell.angle_alpha   90.00
_cell.angle_beta   90.00
_cell.angle_gamma   90.00
#
_symmetry.space_group_name_H-M   'P 1'
#
loop_
_entity.id
_entity.type
_entity.pdbx_description
1 polymer ?
#
loop_
_entity_poly.entity_id
_entity_poly.type
_entity_poly.pdbx_seq_one_letter_code
_entity_poly.pdbx_strand_id
1 'polypeptide(L)'
;MKDSEVADHCCRGFEQFRNGKKHVLRTVNQNDARKDIRESLRDHEILLERDWAMKFIPMQYRESQSNWFGKRGLSWHITVGTFRNEKHNSQPLFAISTLQHKIPTLLMQSLRTA
;
A
#
# COMPACT_ATOMS: atom_id res chain seq x y z
N MET A 1 -31.05 -17.70 -12.91
CA MET A 1 -29.97 -16.77 -13.30
C MET A 1 -30.10 -16.57 -14.80
N LYS A 2 -30.27 -15.34 -15.27
CA LYS A 2 -30.47 -15.07 -16.72
C LYS A 2 -29.12 -15.19 -17.43
N ASP A 3 -29.07 -15.63 -18.69
CA ASP A 3 -27.82 -15.80 -19.44
C ASP A 3 -26.97 -14.53 -19.50
N SER A 4 -27.62 -13.36 -19.47
CA SER A 4 -26.97 -12.05 -19.39
C SER A 4 -26.15 -11.84 -18.10
N GLU A 5 -26.58 -12.43 -16.99
CA GLU A 5 -25.92 -12.34 -15.67
C GLU A 5 -24.68 -13.24 -15.62
N VAL A 6 -24.74 -14.40 -16.28
CA VAL A 6 -23.61 -15.32 -16.41
C VAL A 6 -22.49 -14.71 -17.27
N ALA A 7 -22.85 -14.08 -18.39
CA ALA A 7 -21.90 -13.39 -19.25
C ALA A 7 -21.20 -12.23 -18.53
N ASP A 8 -21.95 -11.42 -17.77
CA ASP A 8 -21.42 -10.31 -16.97
C ASP A 8 -20.44 -10.81 -15.87
N HIS A 9 -20.76 -11.90 -15.18
CA HIS A 9 -19.84 -12.53 -14.23
C HIS A 9 -18.54 -13.01 -14.88
N CYS A 10 -18.63 -13.63 -16.06
CA CYS A 10 -17.46 -14.13 -16.78
C CYS A 10 -16.55 -12.97 -17.21
N CYS A 11 -17.13 -11.89 -17.76
CA CYS A 11 -16.41 -10.67 -18.14
C CYS A 11 -15.70 -10.04 -16.93
N ARG A 12 -16.37 -9.92 -15.78
CA ARG A 12 -15.75 -9.42 -14.54
C ARG A 12 -14.59 -10.30 -14.07
N GLY A 13 -14.75 -11.62 -14.11
CA GLY A 13 -13.69 -12.56 -13.74
C GLY A 13 -12.45 -12.42 -14.62
N PHE A 14 -12.63 -12.27 -15.93
CA PHE A 14 -11.54 -12.05 -16.88
C PHE A 14 -10.81 -10.72 -16.64
N GLU A 15 -11.57 -9.64 -16.36
CA GLU A 15 -11.02 -8.33 -16.02
C GLU A 15 -10.16 -8.39 -14.73
N GLN A 16 -10.64 -9.08 -13.70
CA GLN A 16 -9.91 -9.30 -12.45
C GLN A 16 -8.61 -10.08 -12.67
N PHE A 17 -8.65 -11.15 -13.47
CA PHE A 17 -7.46 -11.92 -13.83
C PHE A 17 -6.42 -11.05 -14.55
N ARG A 18 -6.87 -10.22 -15.52
CA ARG A 18 -6.01 -9.28 -16.23
C ARG A 18 -5.39 -8.24 -15.29
N ASN A 19 -6.17 -7.72 -14.34
CA ASN A 19 -5.68 -6.77 -13.33
C ASN A 19 -4.68 -7.43 -12.37
N GLY A 20 -4.87 -8.71 -12.01
CA GLY A 20 -3.90 -9.49 -11.26
C GLY A 20 -2.55 -9.59 -11.97
N LYS A 21 -2.55 -9.87 -13.29
CA LYS A 21 -1.31 -9.88 -14.09
C LYS A 21 -0.60 -8.53 -14.10
N LYS A 22 -1.34 -7.43 -14.27
CA LYS A 22 -0.78 -6.06 -14.19
C LYS A 22 -0.16 -5.79 -12.82
N HIS A 23 -0.80 -6.24 -11.75
CA HIS A 23 -0.28 -6.08 -10.40
C HIS A 23 1.05 -6.83 -10.21
N VAL A 24 1.15 -8.08 -10.71
CA VAL A 24 2.40 -8.85 -10.67
C VAL A 24 3.52 -8.13 -11.41
N LEU A 25 3.26 -7.64 -12.63
CA LEU A 25 4.26 -6.90 -13.41
C LEU A 25 4.76 -5.66 -12.67
N ARG A 26 3.85 -4.90 -12.05
CA ARG A 26 4.22 -3.74 -11.23
C ARG A 26 5.08 -4.14 -10.04
N THR A 27 4.77 -5.25 -9.37
CA THR A 27 5.58 -5.76 -8.24
C THR A 27 6.99 -6.13 -8.68
N VAL A 28 7.14 -6.83 -9.81
CA VAL A 28 8.46 -7.18 -10.37
C VAL A 28 9.26 -5.93 -10.66
N ASN A 29 8.68 -4.97 -11.40
CA ASN A 29 9.36 -3.72 -11.75
C ASN A 29 9.75 -2.89 -10.52
N GLN A 30 8.90 -2.87 -9.48
CA GLN A 30 9.22 -2.20 -8.22
C GLN A 30 10.36 -2.89 -7.48
N ASN A 31 10.41 -4.23 -7.49
CA ASN A 31 11.48 -4.98 -6.84
C ASN A 31 12.82 -4.81 -7.55
N ASP A 32 12.81 -4.78 -8.89
CA ASP A 32 14.03 -4.53 -9.67
C ASP A 32 14.58 -3.13 -9.37
N ALA A 33 13.74 -2.10 -9.41
CA ALA A 33 14.15 -0.74 -9.05
C ALA A 33 14.66 -0.62 -7.61
N ARG A 34 14.02 -1.29 -6.64
CA ARG A 34 14.49 -1.33 -5.24
C ARG A 34 15.85 -1.99 -5.11
N LYS A 35 16.07 -3.07 -5.85
CA LYS A 35 17.33 -3.80 -5.86
C LYS A 35 18.46 -2.92 -6.40
N ASP A 36 18.23 -2.26 -7.53
CA ASP A 36 19.21 -1.35 -8.14
C ASP A 36 19.62 -0.24 -7.17
N ILE A 37 18.66 0.38 -6.50
CA ILE A 37 18.93 1.43 -5.49
C ILE A 37 19.72 0.85 -4.32
N ARG A 38 19.34 -0.33 -3.81
CA ARG A 38 20.01 -0.99 -2.69
C ARG A 38 21.45 -1.38 -3.00
N GLU A 39 21.74 -1.79 -4.22
CA GLU A 39 23.10 -2.11 -4.68
C GLU A 39 23.95 -0.85 -4.85
N SER A 40 23.35 0.27 -5.25
CA SER A 40 24.02 1.57 -5.36
C SER A 40 24.21 2.33 -4.04
N LEU A 41 23.62 1.85 -2.93
CA LEU A 41 23.59 2.54 -1.64
C LEU A 41 24.97 2.59 -0.97
N ARG A 42 25.41 3.79 -0.55
CA ARG A 42 26.67 4.01 0.19
C ARG A 42 26.48 3.77 1.69
N ASP A 43 27.59 3.58 2.42
CA ASP A 43 27.55 3.18 3.85
C ASP A 43 26.95 4.24 4.80
N HIS A 44 26.82 5.49 4.35
CA HIS A 44 26.19 6.60 5.09
C HIS A 44 24.83 7.01 4.51
N GLU A 45 24.27 6.20 3.61
CA GLU A 45 22.97 6.45 2.99
C GLU A 45 21.92 5.47 3.48
N ILE A 46 20.67 5.94 3.48
CA ILE A 46 19.50 5.15 3.89
C ILE A 46 18.46 5.26 2.79
N LEU A 47 18.01 4.10 2.31
CA LEU A 47 16.81 4.01 1.48
C LEU A 47 15.58 4.03 2.38
N LEU A 48 14.74 5.05 2.22
CA LEU A 48 13.47 5.18 2.93
C LEU A 48 12.30 4.80 2.02
N GLU A 49 11.65 3.69 2.31
CA GLU A 49 10.42 3.29 1.65
C GLU A 49 9.21 3.67 2.49
N ARG A 50 8.35 4.53 1.96
CA ARG A 50 7.11 4.99 2.59
C ARG A 50 5.93 4.40 1.85
N ASP A 51 5.20 3.48 2.49
CA ASP A 51 3.97 2.94 1.94
C ASP A 51 2.75 3.33 2.79
N TRP A 52 1.62 3.49 2.11
CA TRP A 52 0.33 3.62 2.77
C TRP A 52 -0.13 2.23 3.18
N ALA A 53 -0.20 1.99 4.49
CA ALA A 53 -0.72 0.73 4.97
C ALA A 53 -2.24 0.73 4.95
N MET A 54 -2.84 -0.46 4.82
CA MET A 54 -4.30 -0.63 4.87
C MET A 54 -4.85 0.01 6.13
N LYS A 55 -5.81 0.94 6.03
CA LYS A 55 -6.36 1.68 7.19
C LYS A 55 -6.55 0.78 8.41
N PHE A 56 -6.04 1.21 9.57
CA PHE A 56 -6.28 0.50 10.82
C PHE A 56 -7.75 0.62 11.19
N ILE A 57 -8.44 -0.52 11.24
CA ILE A 57 -9.84 -0.59 11.66
C ILE A 57 -9.86 -1.09 13.11
N PRO A 58 -10.20 -0.24 14.10
CA PRO A 58 -10.34 -0.71 15.47
C PRO A 58 -11.42 -1.81 15.54
N MET A 59 -11.12 -2.89 16.25
CA MET A 59 -11.91 -4.13 16.33
C MET A 59 -13.40 -3.97 16.66
N GLN A 60 -13.83 -2.81 17.13
CA GLN A 60 -15.23 -2.51 17.44
C GLN A 60 -16.15 -2.38 16.21
N TYR A 61 -15.61 -2.31 14.99
CA TYR A 61 -16.39 -2.16 13.76
C TYR A 61 -15.94 -3.17 12.70
N ARG A 62 -16.44 -4.41 12.79
CA ARG A 62 -16.19 -5.44 11.78
C ARG A 62 -17.15 -5.24 10.59
N GLU A 63 -16.79 -4.36 9.66
CA GLU A 63 -17.55 -4.16 8.42
C GLU A 63 -17.27 -5.31 7.42
N SER A 64 -18.26 -5.64 6.58
CA SER A 64 -18.09 -6.64 5.53
C SER A 64 -17.00 -6.20 4.54
N GLN A 65 -16.25 -7.16 3.98
CA GLN A 65 -15.13 -6.88 3.08
C GLN A 65 -15.54 -6.12 1.80
N SER A 66 -16.83 -6.13 1.46
CA SER A 66 -17.42 -5.31 0.39
C SER A 66 -17.50 -3.81 0.71
N ASN A 67 -17.59 -3.44 1.99
CA ASN A 67 -17.61 -2.05 2.47
C ASN A 67 -16.20 -1.54 2.89
N TRP A 68 -15.21 -2.44 2.88
CA TRP A 68 -13.79 -2.21 3.21
C TRP A 68 -13.15 -1.09 2.39
N PHE A 69 -13.59 -0.89 1.14
CA PHE A 69 -12.98 0.07 0.24
C PHE A 69 -13.48 1.50 0.53
N GLY A 70 -12.84 2.15 1.49
CA GLY A 70 -12.66 3.60 1.45
C GLY A 70 -13.29 4.44 2.55
N LYS A 71 -14.22 3.94 3.39
CA LYS A 71 -15.05 4.86 4.20
C LYS A 71 -14.66 5.02 5.68
N ARG A 72 -14.08 4.03 6.38
CA ARG A 72 -13.74 4.17 7.81
C ARG A 72 -12.42 3.46 8.19
N GLY A 73 -11.65 4.08 9.09
CA GLY A 73 -10.36 3.58 9.58
C GLY A 73 -9.30 4.67 9.69
N LEU A 74 -8.35 4.51 10.61
CA LEU A 74 -7.22 5.42 10.80
C LEU A 74 -6.19 5.15 9.70
N SER A 75 -5.93 6.15 8.85
CA SER A 75 -4.80 6.08 7.92
C SER A 75 -3.51 6.07 8.71
N TRP A 76 -2.63 5.15 8.37
CA TRP A 76 -1.31 4.99 8.96
C TRP A 76 -0.31 4.77 7.83
N HIS A 77 0.90 5.26 8.05
CA HIS A 77 2.02 5.07 7.16
C HIS A 77 2.99 4.09 7.79
N ILE A 78 3.53 3.20 6.96
CA ILE A 78 4.67 2.38 7.32
C ILE A 78 5.87 2.97 6.58
N THR A 79 6.92 3.29 7.34
CA THR A 79 8.21 3.67 6.78
C THR A 79 9.18 2.55 7.08
N VAL A 80 9.91 2.09 6.08
CA VAL A 80 10.99 1.12 6.22
C VAL A 80 12.29 1.79 5.81
N GLY A 81 13.26 1.82 6.71
CA GLY A 81 14.62 2.26 6.43
C GLY A 81 15.51 1.06 6.12
N THR A 82 16.19 1.09 4.98
CA THR A 82 17.22 0.09 4.63
C THR A 82 18.56 0.80 4.52
N PHE A 83 19.56 0.29 5.23
CA PHE A 83 20.95 0.75 5.13
C PHE A 83 21.86 -0.43 4.79
N ARG A 84 23.07 -0.11 4.33
CA ARG A 84 24.11 -1.09 4.02
C ARG A 84 24.89 -1.44 5.28
N ASN A 85 25.06 -2.72 5.55
CA ASN A 85 25.85 -3.22 6.68
C ASN A 85 27.01 -4.05 6.15
N GLU A 86 28.24 -3.70 6.51
CA GLU A 86 29.47 -4.32 6.03
C GLU A 86 29.62 -5.80 6.46
N LYS A 87 29.00 -6.21 7.57
CA LYS A 87 29.21 -7.54 8.18
C LYS A 87 28.19 -8.60 7.80
N HIS A 88 27.05 -8.18 7.26
CA HIS A 88 25.99 -9.07 6.78
C HIS A 88 25.35 -8.37 5.58
N ASN A 89 25.43 -8.98 4.39
CA ASN A 89 24.74 -8.54 3.15
C ASN A 89 23.44 -7.80 3.49
N SER A 90 23.54 -6.47 3.50
CA SER A 90 22.58 -5.45 3.96
C SER A 90 21.39 -6.01 4.75
N GLN A 91 21.46 -6.08 6.07
CA GLN A 91 20.26 -6.42 6.86
C GLN A 91 19.32 -5.20 6.92
N PRO A 92 18.03 -5.32 6.54
CA PRO A 92 17.08 -4.24 6.78
C PRO A 92 16.86 -4.11 8.29
N LEU A 93 17.26 -2.98 8.88
CA LEU A 93 16.85 -2.66 10.24
C LEU A 93 15.43 -2.06 10.16
N PHE A 94 14.44 -2.87 10.53
CA PHE A 94 13.05 -2.46 10.51
C PHE A 94 12.75 -1.43 11.60
N ALA A 95 12.88 -0.14 11.29
CA ALA A 95 12.33 0.93 12.12
C ALA A 95 10.90 1.24 11.67
N ILE A 96 9.90 0.55 12.24
CA ILE A 96 8.49 0.87 11.98
C ILE A 96 8.14 2.15 12.73
N SER A 97 8.19 3.30 12.06
CA SER A 97 7.62 4.54 12.61
C SER A 97 6.17 4.67 12.14
N THR A 98 5.21 4.48 13.04
CA THR A 98 3.80 4.81 12.77
C THR A 98 3.62 6.32 12.90
N LEU A 99 3.56 7.04 11.79
CA LEU A 99 3.15 8.46 11.80
C LEU A 99 1.63 8.52 11.68
N GLN A 100 0.96 8.72 12.82
CA GLN A 100 -0.47 9.02 12.86
C GLN A 100 -0.65 10.49 12.46
N HIS A 101 -0.88 10.77 11.17
CA HIS A 101 -1.40 12.08 10.78
C HIS A 101 -2.85 12.17 11.29
N LYS A 102 -3.05 12.75 12.48
CA LYS A 102 -4.35 13.33 12.85
C LYS A 102 -4.56 14.53 11.94
N ILE A 103 -5.13 14.34 10.76
CA ILE A 103 -5.71 15.44 10.01
C ILE A 103 -6.92 15.90 10.85
N PRO A 104 -6.90 17.11 11.45
CA PRO A 104 -8.08 17.59 12.15
C PRO A 104 -9.19 17.70 11.10
N THR A 105 -10.29 17.01 11.35
CA THR A 105 -11.50 16.96 10.52
C THR A 105 -12.12 18.34 10.25
N LEU A 106 -11.60 19.41 10.85
CA LEU A 106 -12.06 20.79 10.67
C LEU A 106 -11.60 21.45 9.36
N LEU A 107 -10.54 20.98 8.68
CA LEU A 107 -10.09 21.61 7.44
C LEU A 107 -10.88 21.18 6.18
N MET A 108 -11.67 20.09 6.26
CA MET A 108 -12.39 19.54 5.10
C MET A 108 -13.82 20.09 4.90
N GLN A 109 -14.23 21.09 5.68
CA GLN A 109 -15.47 21.84 5.44
C GLN A 109 -15.24 23.09 4.58
N SER A 110 -14.00 23.57 4.45
CA SER A 110 -13.69 24.80 3.70
C SER A 110 -13.48 24.59 2.19
N LEU A 111 -13.16 23.37 1.73
CA LEU A 111 -12.83 23.10 0.32
C LEU A 111 -13.96 22.43 -0.49
N ARG A 112 -15.19 22.40 0.04
CA ARG A 112 -16.39 21.96 -0.71
C ARG A 112 -17.35 23.09 -1.07
N THR A 113 -16.99 24.33 -0.75
CA THR A 113 -17.69 25.54 -1.19
C THR A 113 -16.66 26.48 -1.79
N ALA A 114 -16.19 26.11 -2.98
CA ALA A 114 -15.59 26.98 -3.98
C ALA A 114 -15.92 26.39 -5.34
#